data_AF-X8JJU3-F1
#
_entry.id   AF-X8JJU3-F1
#
_cell.length_a   1.000
_cell.length_b   1.000
_cell.length_c   1.000
_cell.angle_alpha   90.00
_cell.angle_beta   90.00
_cell.angle_gamma   90.00
#
_symmetry.space_group_name_H-M   'P 1'
#
loop_
_entity.id
_entity.type
_entity.pdbx_description
1 polymer ?
#
loop_
_entity_poly.entity_id
_entity_poly.type
_entity_poly.pdbx_seq_one_letter_code
_entity_poly.pdbx_strand_id
1 'polypeptide(L)'
;MSTVSRESGTMATTPPSEETRANREQENDDIWINRLPTEILSRIFVIGEDMDQDKEEHDRNDDEPVLQFQELVAQVCRKWRTVVISMPMLWTYIHISGPKSFNSASAFLERSGETILLDIEIDLSEHLHSDIGSWSEDSDDQEPEAKFVQETLDFLVSKGAKPPRWARFVVWFEKPKALLTAIDFLIDAPLDNLRNLSLVNTYVDQIMIEDYVAEATRDRDLSNSLLFRDPPPLLQKLELSGVPSSFFFAQGNTPLVSNLTHLELGFIISLPPLMGLRALFVQNPRLESLCLDTSMIEVTDFEHKNATETRVGMPFLRHFSLQEPISVGWGLSVIQMIDAPELEAFALNLDQSQTIPDLIPLHIAYGKEIVGGEARSGAMFPRRPIYPVLKHLALGPFTGTALALYAMLEALGTITRLDWELQDEEPVTINRVLGDSKFCPRLEHIRCMAFTKPTWLI
;
A
#
# COMPACT_ATOMS: atom_id res chain seq x y z
N MET A 1 -0.47 -45.23 29.96
CA MET A 1 -1.25 -45.52 28.74
C MET A 1 -2.71 -45.70 29.14
N SER A 2 -3.50 -44.62 29.10
CA SER A 2 -4.96 -44.68 29.21
C SER A 2 -5.52 -43.83 28.07
N THR A 3 -6.09 -44.49 27.08
CA THR A 3 -6.80 -43.90 25.95
C THR A 3 -8.19 -43.48 26.41
N VAL A 4 -8.43 -42.17 26.46
CA VAL A 4 -9.77 -41.60 26.70
C VAL A 4 -10.47 -41.49 25.33
N SER A 5 -11.44 -42.37 25.10
CA SER A 5 -12.33 -42.33 23.93
C SER A 5 -13.28 -41.14 24.07
N ARG A 6 -13.14 -40.15 23.17
CA ARG A 6 -14.03 -38.99 23.09
C ARG A 6 -15.20 -39.37 22.17
N GLU A 7 -16.36 -39.69 22.76
CA GLU A 7 -17.61 -39.95 22.02
C GLU A 7 -18.15 -38.62 21.45
N SER A 8 -17.90 -38.38 20.17
CA SER A 8 -18.47 -37.26 19.41
C SER A 8 -19.93 -37.56 19.05
N GLY A 9 -20.85 -37.28 19.98
CA GLY A 9 -22.29 -37.38 19.76
C GLY A 9 -22.82 -36.22 18.93
N THR A 10 -22.77 -36.32 17.60
CA THR A 10 -23.38 -35.34 16.68
C THR A 10 -24.90 -35.46 16.76
N MET A 11 -25.56 -34.64 17.59
CA MET A 11 -27.02 -34.57 17.63
C MET A 11 -27.53 -33.97 16.31
N ALA A 12 -28.12 -34.81 15.46
CA ALA A 12 -28.77 -34.37 14.23
C ALA A 12 -29.96 -33.47 14.57
N THR A 13 -29.78 -32.15 14.49
CA THR A 13 -30.86 -31.17 14.60
C THR A 13 -31.85 -31.40 13.46
N THR A 14 -33.07 -31.78 13.82
CA THR A 14 -34.17 -31.95 12.87
C THR A 14 -34.46 -30.60 12.19
N PRO A 15 -34.60 -30.54 10.86
CA PRO A 15 -34.88 -29.28 10.16
C PRO A 15 -36.20 -28.66 10.68
N PRO A 16 -36.28 -27.32 10.79
CA PRO A 16 -37.48 -26.65 11.27
C PRO A 16 -38.68 -26.93 10.36
N SER A 17 -39.87 -27.08 10.95
CA SER A 17 -41.12 -27.32 10.22
C SER A 17 -41.43 -26.17 9.24
N GLU A 18 -42.19 -26.45 8.18
CA GLU A 18 -42.62 -25.42 7.21
C GLU A 18 -43.41 -24.29 7.88
N GLU A 19 -44.22 -24.62 8.89
CA GLU A 19 -44.97 -23.63 9.68
C GLU A 19 -44.04 -22.69 10.44
N THR A 20 -42.98 -23.23 11.06
CA THR A 20 -41.95 -22.41 11.71
C THR A 20 -41.24 -21.48 10.72
N ARG A 21 -41.03 -21.93 9.47
CA ARG A 21 -40.40 -21.11 8.42
C ARG A 21 -41.33 -19.98 7.96
N ALA A 22 -42.61 -20.28 7.72
CA ALA A 22 -43.60 -19.28 7.32
C ALA A 22 -43.82 -18.21 8.40
N ASN A 23 -43.89 -18.61 9.68
CA ASN A 23 -44.02 -17.66 10.78
C ASN A 23 -42.82 -16.72 10.87
N ARG A 24 -41.59 -17.23 10.68
CA ARG A 24 -40.38 -16.40 10.62
C ARG A 24 -40.36 -15.46 9.41
N GLU A 25 -40.87 -15.89 8.26
CA GLU A 25 -40.99 -15.01 7.09
C GLU A 25 -41.96 -13.86 7.37
N GLN A 26 -43.12 -14.15 7.98
CA GLN A 26 -44.08 -13.13 8.39
C GLN A 26 -43.52 -12.16 9.44
N GLU A 27 -42.83 -12.66 10.46
CA GLU A 27 -42.15 -11.83 11.46
C GLU A 27 -41.09 -10.92 10.82
N ASN A 28 -40.36 -11.43 9.84
CA ASN A 28 -39.38 -10.63 9.09
C ASN A 28 -40.06 -9.51 8.31
N ASP A 29 -41.23 -9.73 7.70
CA ASP A 29 -41.95 -8.71 6.93
C ASP A 29 -42.49 -7.55 7.81
N ASP A 30 -42.60 -7.77 9.12
CA ASP A 30 -42.97 -6.74 10.08
C ASP A 30 -41.78 -5.87 10.55
N ILE A 31 -40.55 -6.31 10.30
CA ILE A 31 -39.35 -5.50 10.57
C ILE A 31 -39.31 -4.34 9.57
N TRP A 32 -39.22 -3.10 10.06
CA TRP A 32 -39.30 -1.88 9.25
C TRP A 32 -38.28 -1.84 8.09
N ILE A 33 -37.07 -2.35 8.31
CA ILE A 33 -36.02 -2.38 7.28
C ILE A 33 -36.39 -3.31 6.12
N ASN A 34 -37.11 -4.40 6.40
CA ASN A 34 -37.60 -5.33 5.39
C ASN A 34 -38.78 -4.77 4.59
N ARG A 35 -39.32 -3.60 4.96
CA ARG A 35 -40.34 -2.89 4.19
C ARG A 35 -39.75 -1.88 3.20
N LEU A 36 -38.44 -1.67 3.23
CA LEU A 36 -37.77 -0.82 2.25
C LEU A 36 -37.92 -1.40 0.83
N PRO A 37 -38.04 -0.53 -0.19
CA PRO A 37 -37.94 -0.95 -1.59
C PRO A 37 -36.60 -1.64 -1.85
N THR A 38 -36.60 -2.59 -2.80
CA THR A 38 -35.40 -3.35 -3.16
C THR A 38 -34.26 -2.42 -3.55
N GLU A 39 -34.54 -1.33 -4.27
CA GLU A 39 -33.56 -0.35 -4.73
C GLU A 39 -32.85 0.34 -3.57
N ILE A 40 -33.57 0.61 -2.48
CA ILE A 40 -33.01 1.24 -1.27
C ILE A 40 -32.15 0.23 -0.50
N LEU A 41 -32.61 -1.01 -0.36
CA LEU A 41 -31.81 -2.08 0.24
C LEU A 41 -30.53 -2.33 -0.56
N SER A 42 -30.64 -2.40 -1.89
CA SER A 42 -29.50 -2.51 -2.79
C SER A 42 -28.50 -1.37 -2.59
N ARG A 43 -28.95 -0.12 -2.49
CA ARG A 43 -28.05 1.01 -2.25
C ARG A 43 -27.37 0.93 -0.89
N ILE A 44 -28.09 0.50 0.15
CA ILE A 44 -27.52 0.27 1.48
C ILE A 44 -26.44 -0.80 1.42
N PHE A 45 -26.67 -1.90 0.70
CA PHE A 45 -25.68 -2.98 0.57
C PHE A 45 -24.44 -2.55 -0.19
N VAL A 46 -24.56 -1.75 -1.25
CA VAL A 46 -23.39 -1.19 -1.94
C VAL A 46 -22.56 -0.31 -1.00
N ILE A 47 -23.22 0.57 -0.22
CA ILE A 47 -22.50 1.41 0.75
C ILE A 47 -21.85 0.55 1.85
N GLY A 48 -22.54 -0.49 2.31
CA GLY A 48 -22.02 -1.40 3.33
C GLY A 48 -20.80 -2.19 2.84
N GLU A 49 -20.80 -2.60 1.56
CA GLU A 49 -19.67 -3.24 0.89
C GLU A 49 -18.49 -2.28 0.76
N ASP A 50 -18.72 -1.06 0.24
CA ASP A 50 -17.67 -0.03 0.12
C ASP A 50 -17.02 0.24 1.50
N MET A 51 -17.82 0.35 2.56
CA MET A 51 -17.35 0.54 3.93
C MET A 51 -16.60 -0.66 4.51
N ASP A 52 -16.87 -1.89 4.04
CA ASP A 52 -16.19 -3.09 4.50
C ASP A 52 -14.81 -3.23 3.84
N GLN A 53 -14.71 -2.83 2.57
CA GLN A 53 -13.46 -2.78 1.81
C GLN A 53 -12.50 -1.70 2.34
N ASP A 54 -13.02 -0.58 2.85
CA ASP A 54 -12.22 0.51 3.42
C ASP A 54 -11.67 0.19 4.84
N LYS A 55 -12.09 -0.89 5.48
CA LYS A 55 -11.56 -1.25 6.80
C LYS A 55 -10.12 -1.75 6.65
N GLU A 56 -9.18 -0.93 7.12
CA GLU A 56 -7.77 -1.28 7.25
C GLU A 56 -7.62 -2.67 7.90
N GLU A 57 -6.78 -3.52 7.30
CA GLU A 57 -6.59 -4.92 7.69
C GLU A 57 -6.04 -5.09 9.11
N HIS A 58 -5.51 -4.02 9.70
CA HIS A 58 -4.91 -4.00 11.04
C HIS A 58 -5.84 -4.41 12.20
N ASP A 59 -7.16 -4.45 11.99
CA ASP A 59 -8.14 -4.86 13.01
C ASP A 59 -8.64 -6.30 12.85
N ARG A 60 -8.18 -7.07 11.85
CA ARG A 60 -8.63 -8.46 11.65
C ARG A 60 -7.86 -9.39 12.59
N ASN A 61 -8.57 -10.09 13.48
CA ASN A 61 -7.99 -11.21 14.22
C ASN A 61 -7.88 -12.41 13.27
N ASP A 62 -6.67 -12.96 13.14
CA ASP A 62 -6.32 -14.05 12.22
C ASP A 62 -7.09 -15.38 12.44
N ASP A 63 -7.76 -15.52 13.58
CA ASP A 63 -8.33 -16.82 14.02
C ASP A 63 -9.76 -17.11 13.52
N GLU A 64 -10.53 -16.12 13.05
CA GLU A 64 -11.91 -16.34 12.59
C GLU A 64 -12.07 -16.07 11.09
N PRO A 65 -12.68 -17.00 10.31
CA PRO A 65 -12.95 -16.77 8.90
C PRO A 65 -13.92 -15.59 8.78
N VAL A 66 -13.41 -14.45 8.32
CA VAL A 66 -14.19 -13.24 8.13
C VAL A 66 -15.07 -13.45 6.90
N LEU A 67 -16.35 -13.72 7.14
CA LEU A 67 -17.36 -13.69 6.08
C LEU A 67 -17.39 -12.29 5.48
N GLN A 68 -17.33 -12.20 4.15
CA GLN A 68 -17.42 -10.90 3.49
C GLN A 68 -18.81 -10.29 3.68
N PHE A 69 -18.92 -8.96 3.63
CA PHE A 69 -20.17 -8.24 3.90
C PHE A 69 -21.37 -8.82 3.14
N GLN A 70 -21.26 -9.05 1.82
CA GLN A 70 -22.28 -9.66 0.97
C GLN A 70 -22.71 -11.06 1.42
N GLU A 71 -21.80 -11.85 2.02
CA GLU A 71 -22.15 -13.16 2.58
C GLU A 71 -22.91 -13.02 3.89
N LEU A 72 -22.49 -12.08 4.76
CA LEU A 72 -23.18 -11.76 6.00
C LEU A 72 -24.60 -11.26 5.73
N VAL A 73 -24.79 -10.30 4.82
CA VAL A 73 -26.13 -9.78 4.51
C VAL A 73 -27.01 -10.84 3.84
N ALA A 74 -26.44 -11.75 3.07
CA ALA A 74 -27.18 -12.88 2.50
C ALA A 74 -27.66 -13.88 3.58
N GLN A 75 -27.12 -13.87 4.79
CA GLN A 75 -27.54 -14.74 5.89
C GLN A 75 -28.66 -14.16 6.76
N VAL A 76 -28.93 -12.85 6.68
CA VAL A 76 -29.92 -12.15 7.53
C VAL A 76 -31.34 -12.71 7.36
N CYS A 77 -31.90 -12.63 6.16
CA CYS A 77 -33.23 -13.18 5.86
C CYS A 77 -33.36 -13.54 4.37
N ARG A 78 -34.44 -14.20 3.99
CA ARG A 78 -34.66 -14.64 2.60
C ARG A 78 -34.77 -13.47 1.63
N LYS A 79 -35.47 -12.39 2.01
CA LYS A 79 -35.59 -11.18 1.19
C LYS A 79 -34.20 -10.59 0.88
N TRP A 80 -33.37 -10.41 1.90
CA TRP A 80 -32.02 -9.85 1.74
C TRP A 80 -31.16 -10.73 0.85
N ARG A 81 -31.17 -12.05 1.09
CA ARG A 81 -30.48 -13.01 0.22
C ARG A 81 -30.90 -12.87 -1.24
N THR A 82 -32.20 -12.80 -1.53
CA THR A 82 -32.70 -12.63 -2.91
C THR A 82 -32.20 -11.33 -3.52
N VAL A 83 -32.23 -10.23 -2.78
CA VAL A 83 -31.72 -8.93 -3.25
C VAL A 83 -30.22 -9.01 -3.55
N VAL A 84 -29.40 -9.48 -2.62
CA VAL A 84 -27.94 -9.55 -2.76
C VAL A 84 -27.54 -10.48 -3.91
N ILE A 85 -28.14 -11.66 -4.04
CA ILE A 85 -27.85 -12.59 -5.16
C ILE A 85 -28.22 -11.97 -6.51
N SER A 86 -29.25 -11.12 -6.57
CA SER A 86 -29.66 -10.42 -7.80
C SER A 86 -28.81 -9.20 -8.14
N MET A 87 -27.77 -8.90 -7.36
CA MET A 87 -26.90 -7.74 -7.53
C MET A 87 -25.47 -8.16 -7.89
N PRO A 88 -25.17 -8.36 -9.19
CA PRO A 88 -23.83 -8.75 -9.65
C PRO A 88 -22.69 -7.87 -9.13
N MET A 89 -22.93 -6.56 -8.94
CA MET A 89 -21.94 -5.60 -8.44
C MET A 89 -21.46 -5.84 -7.00
N LEU A 90 -22.18 -6.64 -6.19
CA LEU A 90 -21.73 -7.03 -4.84
C LEU A 90 -20.82 -8.26 -4.86
N TRP A 91 -20.59 -8.85 -6.03
CA TRP A 91 -19.80 -10.08 -6.19
C TRP A 91 -18.55 -9.85 -7.04
N THR A 92 -18.12 -8.59 -7.21
CA THR A 92 -16.99 -8.20 -8.05
C THR A 92 -15.65 -8.26 -7.32
N TYR A 93 -15.66 -8.14 -5.98
CA TYR A 93 -14.49 -8.31 -5.15
C TYR A 93 -14.22 -9.79 -4.90
N ILE A 94 -13.10 -10.29 -5.39
CA ILE A 94 -12.68 -11.69 -5.33
C ILE A 94 -11.40 -11.77 -4.52
N HIS A 95 -11.51 -12.22 -3.27
CA HIS A 95 -10.38 -12.48 -2.40
C HIS A 95 -10.01 -13.97 -2.42
N ILE A 96 -8.75 -14.27 -2.71
CA ILE A 96 -8.21 -15.62 -2.71
C ILE A 96 -6.96 -15.64 -1.83
N SER A 97 -7.16 -16.04 -0.58
CA SER A 97 -6.07 -16.41 0.31
C SER A 97 -5.76 -17.91 0.30
N GLY A 98 -6.42 -18.69 -0.56
CA GLY A 98 -6.10 -20.11 -0.69
C GLY A 98 -6.98 -21.06 -1.48
N PRO A 99 -6.61 -22.37 -1.60
CA PRO A 99 -7.44 -23.38 -2.26
C PRO A 99 -8.84 -23.50 -1.65
N LYS A 100 -8.97 -23.25 -0.33
CA LYS A 100 -10.27 -23.26 0.36
C LYS A 100 -11.19 -22.14 -0.18
N SER A 101 -10.61 -21.03 -0.64
CA SER A 101 -11.31 -19.85 -1.19
C SER A 101 -11.75 -20.04 -2.65
N PHE A 102 -11.31 -21.08 -3.36
CA PHE A 102 -11.73 -21.32 -4.76
C PHE A 102 -13.24 -21.57 -4.89
N ASN A 103 -13.88 -22.16 -3.89
CA ASN A 103 -15.33 -22.41 -3.94
C ASN A 103 -16.13 -21.10 -3.83
N SER A 104 -15.77 -20.22 -2.89
CA SER A 104 -16.42 -18.90 -2.75
C SER A 104 -16.11 -18.03 -3.97
N ALA A 105 -14.86 -17.96 -4.40
CA ALA A 105 -14.45 -17.24 -5.60
C ALA A 105 -15.23 -17.71 -6.84
N SER A 106 -15.39 -19.03 -7.04
CA SER A 106 -16.20 -19.56 -8.16
C SER A 106 -17.66 -19.10 -8.08
N ALA A 107 -18.27 -19.10 -6.88
CA ALA A 107 -19.64 -18.65 -6.70
C ALA A 107 -19.80 -17.14 -6.95
N PHE A 108 -18.80 -16.34 -6.57
CA PHE A 108 -18.82 -14.89 -6.76
C PHE A 108 -18.66 -14.55 -8.23
N LEU A 109 -17.72 -15.21 -8.92
CA LEU A 109 -17.54 -15.06 -10.36
C LEU A 109 -18.82 -15.40 -11.14
N GLU A 110 -19.51 -16.48 -10.79
CA GLU A 110 -20.79 -16.85 -11.39
C GLU A 110 -21.86 -15.76 -11.18
N ARG A 111 -21.93 -15.18 -9.97
CA ARG A 111 -22.90 -14.13 -9.64
C ARG A 111 -22.56 -12.77 -10.23
N SER A 112 -21.28 -12.45 -10.41
CA SER A 112 -20.80 -11.21 -11.05
C SER A 112 -21.14 -11.16 -12.56
N GLY A 113 -21.40 -12.32 -13.16
CA GLY A 113 -21.62 -12.46 -14.59
C GLY A 113 -20.33 -12.36 -15.41
N GLU A 114 -20.46 -12.12 -16.71
CA GLU A 114 -19.34 -12.14 -17.67
C GLU A 114 -18.80 -10.75 -18.03
N THR A 115 -19.58 -9.70 -17.81
CA THR A 115 -19.32 -8.36 -18.36
C THR A 115 -18.83 -7.36 -17.33
N ILE A 116 -19.07 -7.61 -16.04
CA ILE A 116 -18.72 -6.67 -14.98
C ILE A 116 -17.23 -6.79 -14.69
N LEU A 117 -16.61 -5.64 -14.41
CA LEU A 117 -15.22 -5.56 -14.00
C LEU A 117 -15.04 -6.14 -12.59
N LEU A 118 -13.88 -6.70 -12.34
CA LEU A 118 -13.54 -7.44 -11.14
C LEU A 118 -12.41 -6.75 -10.41
N ASP A 119 -12.48 -6.80 -9.08
CA ASP A 119 -11.43 -6.42 -8.18
C ASP A 119 -10.89 -7.71 -7.57
N ILE A 120 -9.68 -8.08 -7.95
CA ILE A 120 -9.08 -9.37 -7.60
C ILE A 120 -7.94 -9.13 -6.63
N GLU A 121 -7.95 -9.90 -5.56
CA GLU A 121 -6.94 -9.85 -4.50
C GLU A 121 -6.49 -11.27 -4.18
N ILE A 122 -5.19 -11.50 -4.32
CA ILE A 122 -4.53 -12.77 -4.01
C ILE A 122 -3.64 -12.51 -2.82
N ASP A 123 -3.93 -13.15 -1.69
CA ASP A 123 -3.14 -13.02 -0.47
C ASP A 123 -2.41 -14.33 -0.17
N LEU A 124 -1.08 -14.28 -0.18
CA LEU A 124 -0.23 -15.45 0.10
C LEU A 124 0.19 -15.55 1.56
N SER A 125 -0.04 -14.51 2.37
CA SER A 125 0.45 -14.42 3.75
C SER A 125 -0.35 -15.30 4.72
N GLU A 126 -1.70 -15.32 4.60
CA GLU A 126 -2.59 -16.16 5.44
C GLU A 126 -2.29 -17.66 5.31
N HIS A 127 -1.64 -18.06 4.23
CA HIS A 127 -1.46 -19.44 3.86
C HIS A 127 -0.41 -20.20 4.64
N LEU A 128 0.60 -19.50 5.12
CA LEU A 128 1.72 -20.13 5.81
C LEU A 128 1.36 -20.48 7.26
N HIS A 129 0.33 -19.85 7.84
CA HIS A 129 -0.02 -20.01 9.24
C HIS A 129 -1.08 -21.09 9.53
N SER A 130 -1.97 -21.39 8.57
CA SER A 130 -3.20 -22.14 8.87
C SER A 130 -3.10 -23.67 8.87
N ASP A 131 -2.11 -24.27 8.21
CA ASP A 131 -1.88 -25.73 8.23
C ASP A 131 -0.63 -26.08 9.08
N ILE A 132 -0.81 -25.87 10.40
CA ILE A 132 0.11 -26.05 11.54
C ILE A 132 0.77 -27.45 11.56
N GLY A 133 1.72 -27.74 10.67
CA GLY A 133 2.39 -29.03 10.74
C GLY A 133 3.60 -29.34 9.89
N SER A 134 3.99 -28.56 8.88
CA SER A 134 5.09 -29.04 8.02
C SER A 134 5.94 -28.03 7.26
N TRP A 135 5.59 -26.76 7.19
CA TRP A 135 6.48 -25.77 6.59
C TRP A 135 7.32 -25.19 7.72
N SER A 136 8.49 -25.78 7.95
CA SER A 136 9.51 -25.11 8.76
C SER A 136 9.77 -23.76 8.11
N GLU A 137 9.70 -22.68 8.87
CA GLU A 137 10.08 -21.32 8.46
C GLU A 137 11.45 -21.29 7.76
N ASP A 138 12.30 -22.29 8.03
CA ASP A 138 13.61 -22.51 7.40
C ASP A 138 13.59 -23.08 5.97
N SER A 139 12.42 -23.37 5.37
CA SER A 139 12.40 -23.93 4.01
C SER A 139 12.56 -22.83 2.96
N ASP A 140 13.78 -22.73 2.43
CA ASP A 140 14.14 -21.87 1.28
C ASP A 140 13.41 -22.21 -0.03
N ASP A 141 12.49 -23.20 -0.01
CA ASP A 141 11.70 -23.58 -1.17
C ASP A 141 10.63 -22.52 -1.47
N GLN A 142 10.84 -21.75 -2.53
CA GLN A 142 9.90 -20.74 -3.05
C GLN A 142 8.89 -21.32 -4.06
N GLU A 143 9.04 -22.60 -4.45
CA GLU A 143 8.19 -23.23 -5.46
C GLU A 143 6.70 -23.32 -5.08
N PRO A 144 6.32 -23.61 -3.82
CA PRO A 144 4.91 -23.78 -3.45
C PRO A 144 4.07 -22.51 -3.68
N GLU A 145 4.58 -21.34 -3.28
CA GLU A 145 3.87 -20.07 -3.46
C GLU A 145 3.75 -19.70 -4.94
N ALA A 146 4.84 -19.84 -5.70
CA ALA A 146 4.84 -19.59 -7.14
C ALA A 146 3.84 -20.49 -7.88
N LYS A 147 3.79 -21.78 -7.50
CA LYS A 147 2.83 -22.75 -8.03
C LYS A 147 1.39 -22.38 -7.66
N PHE A 148 1.16 -21.93 -6.43
CA PHE A 148 -0.17 -21.51 -5.99
C PHE A 148 -0.66 -20.25 -6.71
N VAL A 149 0.21 -19.25 -6.92
CA VAL A 149 -0.12 -18.07 -7.75
C VAL A 149 -0.51 -18.50 -9.16
N GLN A 150 0.27 -19.38 -9.79
CA GLN A 150 -0.05 -19.90 -11.12
C GLN A 150 -1.39 -20.63 -11.14
N GLU A 151 -1.63 -21.53 -10.19
CA GLU A 151 -2.90 -22.27 -10.07
C GLU A 151 -4.09 -21.35 -9.85
N THR A 152 -3.92 -20.28 -9.07
CA THR A 152 -4.94 -19.26 -8.82
C THR A 152 -5.27 -18.47 -10.07
N LEU A 153 -4.25 -18.02 -10.81
CA LEU A 153 -4.43 -17.30 -12.08
C LEU A 153 -5.11 -18.19 -13.13
N ASP A 154 -4.67 -19.45 -13.26
CA ASP A 154 -5.29 -20.43 -14.15
C ASP A 154 -6.75 -20.69 -13.76
N PHE A 155 -7.02 -20.83 -12.46
CA PHE A 155 -8.37 -20.98 -11.93
C PHE A 155 -9.25 -19.78 -12.31
N LEU A 156 -8.81 -18.55 -12.03
CA LEU A 156 -9.53 -17.32 -12.35
C LEU A 156 -9.88 -17.25 -13.85
N VAL A 157 -8.89 -17.49 -14.71
CA VAL A 157 -9.09 -17.50 -16.17
C VAL A 157 -10.08 -18.59 -16.59
N SER A 158 -9.97 -19.79 -16.03
CA SER A 158 -10.87 -20.93 -16.32
C SER A 158 -12.32 -20.64 -15.92
N LYS A 159 -12.54 -19.78 -14.92
CA LYS A 159 -13.85 -19.35 -14.42
C LYS A 159 -14.38 -18.07 -15.08
N GLY A 160 -13.71 -17.59 -16.12
CA GLY A 160 -14.15 -16.43 -16.89
C GLY A 160 -13.73 -15.08 -16.31
N ALA A 161 -12.91 -15.05 -15.25
CA ALA A 161 -12.26 -13.85 -14.73
C ALA A 161 -11.02 -13.50 -15.55
N LYS A 162 -11.21 -13.25 -16.86
CA LYS A 162 -10.10 -12.97 -17.77
C LYS A 162 -9.51 -11.57 -17.53
N PRO A 163 -8.23 -11.34 -17.83
CA PRO A 163 -7.56 -10.05 -17.58
C PRO A 163 -8.26 -8.78 -18.10
N PRO A 164 -8.95 -8.78 -19.26
CA PRO A 164 -9.70 -7.61 -19.70
C PRO A 164 -10.86 -7.22 -18.77
N ARG A 165 -11.25 -8.08 -17.83
CA ARG A 165 -12.26 -7.77 -16.82
C ARG A 165 -11.67 -7.19 -15.54
N TRP A 166 -10.35 -7.14 -15.37
CA TRP A 166 -9.76 -6.72 -14.12
C TRP A 166 -9.73 -5.18 -14.07
N ALA A 167 -10.36 -4.60 -13.05
CA ALA A 167 -10.28 -3.17 -12.74
C ALA A 167 -9.18 -2.93 -11.69
N ARG A 168 -9.14 -3.77 -10.66
CA ARG A 168 -8.09 -3.83 -9.64
C ARG A 168 -7.50 -5.23 -9.58
N PHE A 169 -6.18 -5.30 -9.48
CA PHE A 169 -5.44 -6.54 -9.26
C PHE A 169 -4.40 -6.32 -8.17
N VAL A 170 -4.51 -7.08 -7.08
CA VAL A 170 -3.63 -7.03 -5.93
C VAL A 170 -3.04 -8.41 -5.66
N VAL A 171 -1.74 -8.46 -5.44
CA VAL A 171 -1.03 -9.66 -5.00
C VAL A 171 -0.15 -9.31 -3.82
N TRP A 172 -0.45 -9.92 -2.67
CA TRP A 172 0.38 -9.91 -1.48
C TRP A 172 1.25 -11.16 -1.49
N PHE A 173 2.56 -11.02 -1.38
CA PHE A 173 3.49 -12.14 -1.45
C PHE A 173 4.60 -12.00 -0.43
N GLU A 174 5.18 -13.12 0.00
CA GLU A 174 6.37 -13.11 0.85
C GLU A 174 7.62 -13.46 0.02
N LYS A 175 7.50 -14.46 -0.85
CA LYS A 175 8.64 -14.94 -1.63
C LYS A 175 8.70 -14.30 -3.03
N PRO A 176 9.88 -13.81 -3.46
CA PRO A 176 10.05 -13.18 -4.78
C PRO A 176 9.60 -14.03 -5.96
N LYS A 177 9.72 -15.36 -5.91
CA LYS A 177 9.29 -16.22 -7.03
C LYS A 177 7.79 -16.12 -7.32
N ALA A 178 6.95 -15.89 -6.30
CA ALA A 178 5.52 -15.70 -6.46
C ALA A 178 5.20 -14.40 -7.22
N LEU A 179 5.87 -13.30 -6.86
CA LEU A 179 5.86 -12.04 -7.61
C LEU A 179 6.24 -12.26 -9.06
N LEU A 180 7.35 -12.96 -9.30
CA LEU A 180 7.84 -13.20 -10.66
C LEU A 180 6.89 -14.03 -11.52
N THR A 181 6.17 -14.98 -10.91
CA THR A 181 5.10 -15.71 -11.60
C THR A 181 3.92 -14.79 -11.94
N ALA A 182 3.50 -13.92 -11.02
CA ALA A 182 2.44 -12.95 -11.29
C ALA A 182 2.84 -11.97 -12.41
N ILE A 183 4.08 -11.47 -12.38
CA ILE A 183 4.62 -10.61 -13.45
C ILE A 183 4.59 -11.34 -14.79
N ASP A 184 5.10 -12.57 -14.88
CA ASP A 184 5.12 -13.33 -16.15
C ASP A 184 3.73 -13.46 -16.76
N PHE A 185 2.72 -13.70 -15.93
CA PHE A 185 1.33 -13.73 -16.38
C PHE A 185 0.87 -12.36 -16.91
N LEU A 186 1.16 -11.28 -16.18
CA LEU A 186 0.72 -9.92 -16.52
C LEU A 186 1.37 -9.40 -17.81
N ILE A 187 2.62 -9.78 -18.11
CA ILE A 187 3.32 -9.37 -19.34
C ILE A 187 2.50 -9.73 -20.58
N ASP A 188 1.91 -10.92 -20.59
CA ASP A 188 1.19 -11.44 -21.75
C ASP A 188 -0.32 -11.18 -21.73
N ALA A 189 -0.82 -10.64 -20.63
CA ALA A 189 -2.24 -10.40 -20.40
C ALA A 189 -2.74 -9.11 -21.09
N PRO A 190 -3.94 -9.13 -21.70
CA PRO A 190 -4.61 -7.91 -22.15
C PRO A 190 -5.27 -7.19 -20.96
N LEU A 191 -4.68 -6.06 -20.54
CA LEU A 191 -5.04 -5.32 -19.33
C LEU A 191 -5.80 -4.02 -19.60
N ASP A 192 -6.67 -4.00 -20.63
CA ASP A 192 -7.33 -2.78 -21.14
C ASP A 192 -8.13 -2.00 -20.07
N ASN A 193 -8.72 -2.72 -19.11
CA ASN A 193 -9.54 -2.16 -18.06
C ASN A 193 -8.84 -2.04 -16.71
N LEU A 194 -7.59 -2.48 -16.60
CA LEU A 194 -6.86 -2.40 -15.34
C LEU A 194 -6.58 -0.93 -15.02
N ARG A 195 -6.98 -0.51 -13.82
CA ARG A 195 -6.77 0.84 -13.29
C ARG A 195 -5.89 0.83 -12.04
N ASN A 196 -5.97 -0.23 -11.25
CA ASN A 196 -5.24 -0.35 -10.00
C ASN A 196 -4.41 -1.64 -10.04
N LEU A 197 -3.10 -1.51 -9.92
CA LEU A 197 -2.18 -2.64 -9.77
C LEU A 197 -1.41 -2.46 -8.46
N SER A 198 -1.47 -3.46 -7.60
CA SER A 198 -0.65 -3.52 -6.38
C SER A 198 0.07 -4.85 -6.30
N LEU A 199 1.40 -4.83 -6.26
CA LEU A 199 2.24 -6.01 -6.04
C LEU A 199 3.06 -5.71 -4.79
N VAL A 200 2.68 -6.31 -3.65
CA VAL A 200 3.19 -5.92 -2.34
C VAL A 200 3.86 -7.10 -1.66
N ASN A 201 5.13 -6.92 -1.33
CA ASN A 201 5.85 -7.84 -0.47
C ASN A 201 5.48 -7.60 0.99
N THR A 202 4.98 -8.63 1.68
CA THR A 202 4.61 -8.60 3.10
C THR A 202 5.73 -9.08 4.03
N TYR A 203 6.82 -9.61 3.47
CA TYR A 203 7.93 -10.16 4.24
C TYR A 203 8.82 -9.05 4.82
N VAL A 204 9.17 -9.20 6.09
CA VAL A 204 9.80 -8.13 6.90
C VAL A 204 11.33 -8.29 7.02
N ASP A 205 11.89 -9.48 6.76
CA ASP A 205 13.34 -9.69 6.92
C ASP A 205 14.11 -9.31 5.64
N GLN A 206 14.79 -8.17 5.73
CA GLN A 206 15.56 -7.57 4.64
C GLN A 206 16.80 -8.38 4.25
N ILE A 207 17.41 -9.13 5.16
CA ILE A 207 18.65 -9.86 4.85
C ILE A 207 18.33 -11.03 3.92
N MET A 208 17.23 -11.73 4.19
CA MET A 208 16.82 -12.90 3.41
C MET A 208 16.26 -12.53 2.03
N ILE A 209 15.69 -11.33 1.87
CA ILE A 209 15.04 -10.93 0.62
C ILE A 209 16.05 -10.80 -0.53
N GLU A 210 17.27 -10.32 -0.27
CA GLU A 210 18.27 -10.12 -1.31
C GLU A 210 18.72 -11.45 -1.91
N ASP A 211 19.00 -12.44 -1.06
CA ASP A 211 19.36 -13.79 -1.48
C ASP A 211 18.23 -14.45 -2.27
N TYR A 212 16.98 -14.30 -1.81
CA TYR A 212 15.82 -14.86 -2.49
C TYR A 212 15.56 -14.23 -3.85
N VAL A 213 15.75 -12.91 -4.00
CA VAL A 213 15.61 -12.27 -5.29
C VAL A 213 16.77 -12.64 -6.21
N ALA A 214 18.00 -12.68 -5.69
CA ALA A 214 19.16 -13.10 -6.48
C ALA A 214 18.99 -14.53 -7.00
N GLU A 215 18.47 -15.44 -6.17
CA GLU A 215 18.08 -16.80 -6.53
C GLU A 215 16.99 -16.81 -7.62
N ALA A 216 15.89 -16.07 -7.39
CA ALA A 216 14.74 -16.06 -8.28
C ALA A 216 15.00 -15.39 -9.64
N THR A 217 15.97 -14.47 -9.70
CA THR A 217 16.35 -13.76 -10.92
C THR A 217 17.56 -14.36 -11.65
N ARG A 218 18.26 -15.33 -11.04
CA ARG A 218 19.51 -15.92 -11.57
C ARG A 218 19.39 -16.40 -13.02
N ASP A 219 18.25 -17.00 -13.36
CA ASP A 219 18.00 -17.58 -14.69
C ASP A 219 17.17 -16.67 -15.62
N ARG A 220 16.83 -15.45 -15.18
CA ARG A 220 15.98 -14.53 -15.93
C ARG A 220 16.78 -13.42 -16.58
N ASP A 221 16.48 -13.17 -17.85
CA ASP A 221 16.95 -11.98 -18.54
C ASP A 221 16.08 -10.76 -18.19
N LEU A 222 16.45 -10.09 -17.11
CA LEU A 222 15.75 -8.89 -16.63
C LEU A 222 15.83 -7.72 -17.63
N SER A 223 16.83 -7.71 -18.52
CA SER A 223 17.01 -6.59 -19.46
C SER A 223 15.88 -6.48 -20.49
N ASN A 224 15.18 -7.60 -20.74
CA ASN A 224 14.06 -7.68 -21.67
C ASN A 224 12.69 -7.82 -20.95
N SER A 225 12.69 -7.87 -19.62
CA SER A 225 11.47 -8.07 -18.83
C SER A 225 10.75 -6.73 -18.62
N LEU A 226 9.97 -6.33 -19.62
CA LEU A 226 9.00 -5.25 -19.47
C LEU A 226 7.83 -5.73 -18.61
N LEU A 227 7.39 -4.95 -17.62
CA LEU A 227 6.20 -5.29 -16.81
C LEU A 227 4.93 -5.40 -17.67
N PHE A 228 4.85 -4.65 -18.77
CA PHE A 228 3.69 -4.61 -19.67
C PHE A 228 4.10 -4.65 -21.14
N ARG A 229 3.22 -5.22 -21.98
CA ARG A 229 3.29 -5.09 -23.45
C ARG A 229 2.95 -3.67 -23.93
N ASP A 230 3.29 -3.38 -25.17
CA ASP A 230 2.89 -2.16 -25.88
C ASP A 230 1.51 -2.38 -26.56
N PRO A 231 0.48 -1.56 -26.28
CA PRO A 231 0.48 -0.41 -25.38
C PRO A 231 0.31 -0.79 -23.90
N PRO A 232 0.92 -0.04 -22.97
CA PRO A 232 0.78 -0.28 -21.54
C PRO A 232 -0.65 -0.01 -21.04
N PRO A 233 -1.08 -0.65 -19.94
CA PRO A 233 -2.39 -0.41 -19.35
C PRO A 233 -2.55 1.05 -18.89
N LEU A 234 -3.79 1.55 -18.94
CA LEU A 234 -4.16 2.88 -18.49
C LEU A 234 -4.36 2.91 -16.96
N LEU A 235 -3.29 2.64 -16.22
CA LEU A 235 -3.29 2.63 -14.77
C LEU A 235 -3.54 4.04 -14.19
N GLN A 236 -4.25 4.08 -13.07
CA GLN A 236 -4.48 5.26 -12.24
C GLN A 236 -3.74 5.13 -10.90
N LYS A 237 -3.77 3.94 -10.28
CA LYS A 237 -2.99 3.60 -9.10
C LYS A 237 -1.99 2.51 -9.44
N LEU A 238 -0.74 2.73 -9.05
CA LEU A 238 0.32 1.72 -9.10
C LEU A 238 1.02 1.67 -7.74
N GLU A 239 1.12 0.47 -7.20
CA GLU A 239 1.79 0.18 -5.93
C GLU A 239 2.70 -1.03 -6.13
N LEU A 240 4.01 -0.82 -5.97
CA LEU A 240 5.01 -1.87 -6.12
C LEU A 240 5.89 -1.82 -4.87
N SER A 241 5.72 -2.76 -3.96
CA SER A 241 6.54 -2.88 -2.75
C SER A 241 7.30 -4.20 -2.77
N GLY A 242 8.60 -4.15 -2.49
CA GLY A 242 9.47 -5.32 -2.60
C GLY A 242 9.70 -5.78 -4.04
N VAL A 243 9.62 -4.86 -5.01
CA VAL A 243 9.94 -5.14 -6.42
C VAL A 243 11.32 -4.57 -6.75
N PRO A 244 12.26 -5.35 -7.33
CA PRO A 244 13.58 -4.82 -7.65
C PRO A 244 13.47 -3.67 -8.66
N SER A 245 14.17 -2.57 -8.41
CA SER A 245 14.08 -1.36 -9.24
C SER A 245 14.41 -1.62 -10.71
N SER A 246 15.24 -2.61 -11.00
CA SER A 246 15.57 -3.03 -12.37
C SER A 246 14.35 -3.48 -13.18
N PHE A 247 13.33 -4.09 -12.59
CA PHE A 247 12.11 -4.48 -13.32
C PHE A 247 11.34 -3.27 -13.85
N PHE A 248 11.37 -2.17 -13.11
CA PHE A 248 10.61 -0.99 -13.45
C PHE A 248 11.43 0.03 -14.26
N PHE A 249 12.76 0.04 -14.10
CA PHE A 249 13.66 1.01 -14.73
C PHE A 249 14.69 0.39 -15.70
N ALA A 250 14.52 -0.87 -16.13
CA ALA A 250 15.47 -1.59 -17.01
C ALA A 250 15.76 -0.89 -18.34
N GLN A 251 14.74 -0.33 -19.01
CA GLN A 251 14.87 0.16 -20.40
C GLN A 251 15.32 1.63 -20.53
N GLY A 252 16.00 2.16 -19.52
CA GLY A 252 16.42 3.55 -19.51
C GLY A 252 15.25 4.50 -19.27
N ASN A 253 15.24 5.65 -19.97
CA ASN A 253 14.31 6.76 -19.70
C ASN A 253 12.91 6.59 -20.34
N THR A 254 12.52 5.37 -20.75
CA THR A 254 11.17 5.11 -21.28
C THR A 254 10.23 4.68 -20.15
N PRO A 255 9.19 5.46 -19.85
CA PRO A 255 8.22 5.12 -18.80
C PRO A 255 7.44 3.84 -19.18
N LEU A 256 7.24 2.93 -18.22
CA LEU A 256 6.35 1.78 -18.41
C LEU A 256 4.88 2.16 -18.30
N VAL A 257 4.59 3.25 -17.59
CA VAL A 257 3.23 3.65 -17.21
C VAL A 257 3.08 5.17 -17.33
N SER A 258 1.87 5.60 -17.68
CA SER A 258 1.50 7.01 -17.83
C SER A 258 0.11 7.25 -17.26
N ASN A 259 -0.22 8.52 -17.01
CA ASN A 259 -1.52 8.95 -16.46
C ASN A 259 -1.86 8.46 -15.04
N LEU A 260 -0.87 8.10 -14.24
CA LEU A 260 -1.05 7.79 -12.83
C LEU A 260 -1.51 9.03 -12.04
N THR A 261 -2.41 8.79 -11.08
CA THR A 261 -2.79 9.73 -10.02
C THR A 261 -2.19 9.33 -8.67
N HIS A 262 -1.92 8.04 -8.47
CA HIS A 262 -1.33 7.50 -7.25
C HIS A 262 -0.18 6.57 -7.60
N LEU A 263 0.98 6.80 -6.99
CA LEU A 263 2.18 6.00 -7.19
C LEU A 263 2.83 5.70 -5.84
N GLU A 264 3.03 4.43 -5.57
CA GLU A 264 3.74 3.94 -4.40
C GLU A 264 4.80 2.94 -4.83
N LEU A 265 6.05 3.21 -4.44
CA LEU A 265 7.19 2.40 -4.79
C LEU A 265 8.02 2.09 -3.53
N GLY A 266 7.96 0.85 -3.08
CA GLY A 266 8.86 0.24 -2.10
C GLY A 266 9.97 -0.53 -2.81
N PHE A 267 11.19 -0.01 -2.75
CA PHE A 267 12.33 -0.57 -3.47
C PHE A 267 13.08 -1.60 -2.63
N ILE A 268 13.60 -2.64 -3.30
CA ILE A 268 14.55 -3.59 -2.73
C ILE A 268 15.83 -3.65 -3.54
N ILE A 269 16.94 -4.04 -2.89
CA ILE A 269 18.29 -4.27 -3.44
C ILE A 269 19.01 -3.02 -3.94
N SER A 270 18.35 -2.15 -4.70
CA SER A 270 19.01 -1.00 -5.32
C SER A 270 18.08 0.18 -5.49
N LEU A 271 18.64 1.38 -5.25
CA LEU A 271 17.96 2.64 -5.49
C LEU A 271 17.61 2.79 -6.97
N PRO A 272 16.42 3.31 -7.29
CA PRO A 272 16.06 3.57 -8.67
C PRO A 272 16.93 4.70 -9.25
N PRO A 273 17.34 4.59 -10.53
CA PRO A 273 18.08 5.66 -11.19
C PRO A 273 17.25 6.96 -11.22
N LEU A 274 17.84 8.09 -10.80
CA LEU A 274 17.15 9.39 -10.77
C LEU A 274 16.57 9.79 -12.14
N MET A 275 17.26 9.48 -13.23
CA MET A 275 16.76 9.77 -14.58
C MET A 275 15.55 8.92 -14.97
N GLY A 276 15.48 7.68 -14.45
CA GLY A 276 14.31 6.82 -14.58
C GLY A 276 13.11 7.39 -13.82
N LEU A 277 13.31 7.80 -12.56
CA LEU A 277 12.27 8.48 -11.77
C LEU A 277 11.80 9.78 -12.44
N ARG A 278 12.73 10.59 -12.93
CA ARG A 278 12.39 11.81 -13.67
C ARG A 278 11.51 11.50 -14.88
N ALA A 279 11.90 10.50 -15.68
CA ALA A 279 11.13 10.09 -16.85
C ALA A 279 9.71 9.64 -16.46
N LEU A 280 9.59 8.87 -15.38
CA LEU A 280 8.31 8.46 -14.81
C LEU A 280 7.45 9.67 -14.41
N PHE A 281 8.00 10.62 -13.65
CA PHE A 281 7.23 11.78 -13.19
C PHE A 281 6.80 12.70 -14.33
N VAL A 282 7.66 12.93 -15.34
CA VAL A 282 7.32 13.72 -16.53
C VAL A 282 6.11 13.14 -17.27
N GLN A 283 5.92 11.82 -17.19
CA GLN A 283 4.89 11.08 -17.91
C GLN A 283 3.61 10.91 -17.08
N ASN A 284 3.67 11.33 -15.81
CA ASN A 284 2.58 11.30 -14.85
C ASN A 284 2.37 12.70 -14.24
N PRO A 285 2.10 13.74 -15.05
CA PRO A 285 1.96 15.11 -14.54
C PRO A 285 0.71 15.33 -13.67
N ARG A 286 -0.22 14.35 -13.65
CA ARG A 286 -1.45 14.36 -12.86
C ARG A 286 -1.32 13.62 -11.52
N LEU A 287 -0.11 13.27 -11.12
CA LEU A 287 0.11 12.57 -9.87
C LEU A 287 -0.34 13.44 -8.68
N GLU A 288 -1.24 12.89 -7.87
CA GLU A 288 -1.83 13.53 -6.68
C GLU A 288 -1.20 12.99 -5.39
N SER A 289 -0.77 11.73 -5.41
CA SER A 289 -0.08 11.05 -4.31
C SER A 289 1.17 10.32 -4.79
N LEU A 290 2.29 10.55 -4.10
CA LEU A 290 3.56 9.88 -4.32
C LEU A 290 4.09 9.32 -2.99
N CYS A 291 4.34 8.02 -2.94
CA CYS A 291 5.05 7.37 -1.84
C CYS A 291 6.30 6.70 -2.40
N LEU A 292 7.46 7.03 -1.82
CA LEU A 292 8.72 6.38 -2.11
C LEU A 292 9.26 5.82 -0.80
N ASP A 293 9.32 4.51 -0.73
CA ASP A 293 9.88 3.77 0.39
C ASP A 293 11.15 3.07 -0.03
N THR A 294 12.24 3.33 0.68
CA THR A 294 13.50 2.64 0.47
C THR A 294 13.90 1.79 1.66
N SER A 295 13.06 1.63 2.69
CA SER A 295 13.35 0.89 3.92
C SER A 295 14.06 -0.45 3.70
N MET A 296 13.75 -1.17 2.62
CA MET A 296 14.27 -2.50 2.30
C MET A 296 15.59 -2.53 1.48
N ILE A 297 16.40 -1.47 1.48
CA ILE A 297 17.73 -1.48 0.83
C ILE A 297 18.82 -1.37 1.93
N GLU A 298 19.90 -2.15 1.86
CA GLU A 298 20.90 -2.10 2.95
C GLU A 298 21.94 -0.98 2.78
N VAL A 299 22.64 -0.95 1.63
CA VAL A 299 23.74 0.01 1.42
C VAL A 299 23.89 0.33 -0.06
N THR A 300 23.89 1.63 -0.40
CA THR A 300 24.29 2.08 -1.73
C THR A 300 25.15 3.33 -1.64
N ASP A 301 26.32 3.28 -2.28
CA ASP A 301 27.12 4.48 -2.57
C ASP A 301 26.38 5.31 -3.63
N PHE A 302 25.66 6.33 -3.18
CA PHE A 302 25.02 7.29 -4.07
C PHE A 302 25.83 8.59 -4.14
N GLU A 303 26.43 8.85 -5.30
CA GLU A 303 27.08 10.12 -5.57
C GLU A 303 26.05 11.18 -5.97
N HIS A 304 25.89 12.20 -5.11
CA HIS A 304 25.04 13.35 -5.39
C HIS A 304 25.51 14.08 -6.66
N LYS A 305 24.67 14.07 -7.70
CA LYS A 305 24.85 14.89 -8.91
C LYS A 305 23.88 16.06 -8.84
N ASN A 306 24.32 17.21 -9.34
CA ASN A 306 23.54 18.44 -9.30
C ASN A 306 22.14 18.23 -9.90
N ALA A 307 21.11 18.24 -9.04
CA ALA A 307 19.72 17.91 -9.39
C ALA A 307 18.99 19.06 -10.12
N THR A 308 19.65 20.19 -10.39
CA THR A 308 19.00 21.31 -11.09
C THR A 308 18.55 20.93 -12.51
N GLU A 309 19.23 20.00 -13.17
CA GLU A 309 18.85 19.51 -14.50
C GLU A 309 17.70 18.49 -14.48
N THR A 310 17.39 17.92 -13.30
CA THR A 310 16.40 16.85 -13.18
C THR A 310 15.01 17.33 -12.81
N ARG A 311 14.81 18.62 -12.52
CA ARG A 311 13.53 19.18 -12.06
C ARG A 311 12.32 18.77 -12.91
N VAL A 312 11.24 18.44 -12.22
CA VAL A 312 9.93 18.07 -12.77
C VAL A 312 8.84 18.86 -12.04
N GLY A 313 7.99 19.55 -12.81
CA GLY A 313 6.80 20.21 -12.27
C GLY A 313 5.71 19.19 -11.97
N MET A 314 5.24 19.16 -10.72
CA MET A 314 4.17 18.29 -10.25
C MET A 314 3.03 19.13 -9.63
N PRO A 315 2.28 19.88 -10.45
CA PRO A 315 1.32 20.88 -9.98
C PRO A 315 0.10 20.31 -9.27
N PHE A 316 -0.16 19.00 -9.40
CA PHE A 316 -1.29 18.31 -8.76
C PHE A 316 -0.86 17.49 -7.55
N LEU A 317 0.43 17.40 -7.23
CA LEU A 317 0.91 16.58 -6.13
C LEU A 317 0.47 17.20 -4.80
N ARG A 318 -0.42 16.51 -4.09
CA ARG A 318 -0.99 16.93 -2.80
C ARG A 318 -0.37 16.17 -1.63
N HIS A 319 0.01 14.92 -1.86
CA HIS A 319 0.59 14.04 -0.85
C HIS A 319 1.93 13.52 -1.35
N PHE A 320 2.97 13.70 -0.53
CA PHE A 320 4.29 13.14 -0.81
C PHE A 320 4.84 12.47 0.45
N SER A 321 5.27 11.23 0.31
CA SER A 321 5.85 10.43 1.37
C SER A 321 7.23 9.95 0.92
N LEU A 322 8.25 10.20 1.73
CA LEU A 322 9.60 9.70 1.56
C LEU A 322 9.99 8.92 2.83
N GLN A 323 9.93 7.60 2.74
CA GLN A 323 10.16 6.68 3.85
C GLN A 323 11.59 6.13 3.79
N GLU A 324 12.31 6.31 4.90
CA GLU A 324 13.61 5.70 5.19
C GLU A 324 14.64 5.77 4.04
N PRO A 325 14.97 6.97 3.52
CA PRO A 325 15.96 7.14 2.45
C PRO A 325 17.35 6.71 2.93
N ILE A 326 17.83 5.53 2.53
CA ILE A 326 19.16 4.98 2.89
C ILE A 326 20.33 5.81 2.39
N SER A 327 20.09 6.69 1.43
CA SER A 327 21.01 7.77 1.12
C SER A 327 20.28 9.10 1.25
N VAL A 328 20.69 9.91 2.23
CA VAL A 328 20.27 11.31 2.36
C VAL A 328 20.57 12.07 1.07
N GLY A 329 21.67 11.75 0.38
CA GLY A 329 22.01 12.34 -0.91
C GLY A 329 20.99 12.01 -2.00
N TRP A 330 20.53 10.75 -2.06
CA TRP A 330 19.48 10.34 -3.00
C TRP A 330 18.13 10.96 -2.63
N GLY A 331 17.72 10.89 -1.36
CA GLY A 331 16.48 11.50 -0.88
C GLY A 331 16.42 13.00 -1.12
N LEU A 332 17.53 13.71 -0.85
CA LEU A 332 17.69 15.12 -1.19
C LEU A 332 17.57 15.37 -2.69
N SER A 333 18.18 14.53 -3.52
CA SER A 333 18.09 14.66 -4.99
C SER A 333 16.65 14.50 -5.48
N VAL A 334 15.88 13.56 -4.90
CA VAL A 334 14.46 13.38 -5.22
C VAL A 334 13.64 14.60 -4.80
N ILE A 335 13.84 15.12 -3.58
CA ILE A 335 13.16 16.34 -3.12
C ILE A 335 13.49 17.54 -4.02
N GLN A 336 14.76 17.70 -4.41
CA GLN A 336 15.20 18.75 -5.33
C GLN A 336 14.64 18.61 -6.75
N MET A 337 14.33 17.39 -7.16
CA MET A 337 13.73 17.05 -8.45
C MET A 337 12.25 17.47 -8.51
N ILE A 338 11.51 17.39 -7.41
CA ILE A 338 10.07 17.59 -7.38
C ILE A 338 9.72 19.06 -7.11
N ASP A 339 9.11 19.73 -8.08
CA ASP A 339 8.51 21.07 -7.92
C ASP A 339 6.99 20.93 -7.72
N ALA A 340 6.57 20.88 -6.44
CA ALA A 340 5.19 20.69 -6.02
C ALA A 340 4.73 21.85 -5.13
N PRO A 341 4.42 23.03 -5.69
CA PRO A 341 4.04 24.22 -4.92
C PRO A 341 2.71 24.07 -4.17
N GLU A 342 1.90 23.09 -4.57
CA GLU A 342 0.56 22.78 -4.08
C GLU A 342 0.54 21.63 -3.05
N LEU A 343 1.71 21.19 -2.57
CA LEU A 343 1.83 20.06 -1.64
C LEU A 343 1.17 20.37 -0.29
N GLU A 344 0.20 19.55 0.11
CA GLU A 344 -0.60 19.76 1.33
C GLU A 344 -0.17 18.87 2.49
N ALA A 345 0.27 17.65 2.18
CA ALA A 345 0.75 16.68 3.14
C ALA A 345 2.14 16.14 2.74
N PHE A 346 3.06 16.13 3.70
CA PHE A 346 4.40 15.60 3.51
C PHE A 346 4.76 14.66 4.66
N ALA A 347 5.15 13.43 4.33
CA ALA A 347 5.67 12.46 5.29
C ALA A 347 7.16 12.24 5.02
N LEU A 348 7.97 12.34 6.07
CA LEU A 348 9.42 12.21 6.01
C LEU A 348 9.91 11.36 7.17
N ASN A 349 10.42 10.17 6.88
CA ASN A 349 11.08 9.31 7.85
C ASN A 349 12.58 9.24 7.52
N LEU A 350 13.46 9.67 8.44
CA LEU A 350 14.91 9.72 8.26
C LEU A 350 15.57 8.83 9.32
N ASP A 351 15.59 7.52 9.07
CA ASP A 351 16.15 6.55 10.01
C ASP A 351 17.66 6.75 10.31
N GLN A 352 18.14 6.12 11.38
CA GLN A 352 19.23 6.58 12.26
C GLN A 352 20.66 6.40 11.73
N SER A 353 20.85 5.73 10.61
CA SER A 353 22.18 5.23 10.24
C SER A 353 23.09 6.26 9.53
N GLN A 354 22.61 7.48 9.24
CA GLN A 354 23.31 8.36 8.30
C GLN A 354 23.99 9.60 8.89
N THR A 355 25.11 9.96 8.25
CA THR A 355 26.10 10.91 8.77
C THR A 355 25.73 12.38 8.56
N ILE A 356 24.75 12.72 7.71
CA ILE A 356 24.41 14.12 7.36
C ILE A 356 22.89 14.35 7.10
N PRO A 357 21.97 13.97 8.01
CA PRO A 357 20.52 14.15 7.84
C PRO A 357 20.06 15.61 7.67
N ASP A 358 20.87 16.59 8.10
CA ASP A 358 20.51 18.02 8.10
C ASP A 358 20.21 18.62 6.73
N LEU A 359 20.74 18.03 5.65
CA LEU A 359 20.59 18.60 4.31
C LEU A 359 19.14 18.67 3.83
N ILE A 360 18.33 17.66 4.15
CA ILE A 360 16.94 17.59 3.72
C ILE A 360 16.09 18.67 4.43
N PRO A 361 16.04 18.76 5.77
CA PRO A 361 15.29 19.81 6.46
C PRO A 361 15.74 21.22 6.07
N LEU A 362 17.05 21.44 5.92
CA LEU A 362 17.57 22.74 5.49
C LEU A 362 17.14 23.07 4.05
N HIS A 363 17.14 22.10 3.15
CA HIS A 363 16.64 22.30 1.79
C HIS A 363 15.15 22.64 1.79
N ILE A 364 14.34 21.94 2.59
CA ILE A 364 12.92 22.22 2.75
C ILE A 364 12.69 23.66 3.26
N ALA A 365 13.50 24.12 4.22
CA ALA A 365 13.38 25.44 4.82
C ALA A 365 13.79 26.61 3.88
N TYR A 366 14.85 26.42 3.08
CA TYR A 366 15.52 27.51 2.37
C TYR A 366 15.46 27.41 0.84
N GLY A 367 15.14 26.24 0.29
CA GLY A 367 15.03 25.99 -1.15
C GLY A 367 16.33 26.13 -1.95
N LYS A 368 17.49 26.20 -1.29
CA LYS A 368 18.81 26.28 -1.93
C LYS A 368 19.77 25.26 -1.36
N GLU A 369 20.65 24.78 -2.22
CA GLU A 369 21.77 23.94 -1.84
C GLU A 369 22.75 24.80 -1.01
N ILE A 370 22.91 24.46 0.27
CA ILE A 370 23.90 25.10 1.13
C ILE A 370 25.24 24.48 0.75
N VAL A 371 25.93 25.09 -0.22
CA VAL A 371 27.28 24.66 -0.59
C VAL A 371 28.15 24.83 0.66
N GLY A 372 28.75 23.72 1.13
CA GLY A 372 29.31 23.51 2.48
C GLY A 372 30.43 24.45 2.97
N GLY A 373 30.66 25.59 2.33
CA GLY A 373 31.57 26.65 2.78
C GLY A 373 30.89 27.91 3.32
N GLU A 374 29.62 28.17 3.01
CA GLU A 374 29.00 29.49 3.26
C GLU A 374 28.19 29.59 4.57
N ALA A 375 27.87 28.47 5.23
CA ALA A 375 27.03 28.44 6.42
C ALA A 375 27.66 29.07 7.70
N ARG A 376 28.91 29.52 7.65
CA ARG A 376 29.64 30.03 8.83
C ARG A 376 29.49 31.52 9.11
N SER A 377 28.84 32.29 8.24
CA SER A 377 28.60 33.71 8.48
C SER A 377 27.11 33.91 8.78
N GLY A 378 26.77 34.54 9.91
CA GLY A 378 25.40 34.72 10.42
C GLY A 378 24.46 35.57 9.55
N ALA A 379 24.56 35.46 8.23
CA ALA A 379 23.61 35.98 7.28
C ALA A 379 22.29 35.21 7.41
N MET A 380 21.23 35.91 7.83
CA MET A 380 19.87 35.41 7.73
C MET A 380 19.54 35.17 6.25
N PHE A 381 19.55 33.90 5.82
CA PHE A 381 18.99 33.55 4.52
C PHE A 381 17.48 33.81 4.54
N PRO A 382 16.91 34.45 3.50
CA PRO A 382 15.47 34.63 3.42
C PRO A 382 14.81 33.25 3.35
N ARG A 383 14.00 32.93 4.35
CA ARG A 383 13.24 31.67 4.39
C ARG A 383 12.21 31.66 3.28
N ARG A 384 12.34 30.69 2.40
CA ARG A 384 11.42 30.44 1.29
C ARG A 384 11.23 28.93 1.25
N PRO A 385 10.29 28.38 2.03
CA PRO A 385 10.07 26.96 2.04
C PRO A 385 9.69 26.49 0.64
N ILE A 386 10.17 25.31 0.24
CA ILE A 386 9.85 24.74 -1.08
C ILE A 386 8.37 24.30 -1.17
N TYR A 387 7.72 24.07 -0.02
CA TYR A 387 6.30 23.70 0.10
C TYR A 387 5.55 24.77 0.91
N PRO A 388 5.22 25.93 0.31
CA PRO A 388 4.68 27.08 1.03
C PRO A 388 3.23 26.91 1.51
N VAL A 389 2.50 25.89 1.03
CA VAL A 389 1.10 25.63 1.40
C VAL A 389 0.93 24.39 2.28
N LEU A 390 2.02 23.78 2.74
CA LEU A 390 2.01 22.54 3.51
C LEU A 390 1.19 22.69 4.80
N LYS A 391 0.20 21.81 4.99
CA LYS A 391 -0.70 21.82 6.15
C LYS A 391 -0.42 20.66 7.11
N HIS A 392 -0.04 19.50 6.57
CA HIS A 392 0.25 18.30 7.34
C HIS A 392 1.70 17.88 7.13
N LEU A 393 2.43 17.75 8.24
CA LEU A 393 3.77 17.19 8.27
C LEU A 393 3.76 15.94 9.15
N ALA A 394 4.16 14.80 8.60
CA ALA A 394 4.44 13.58 9.34
C ALA A 394 5.96 13.37 9.39
N LEU A 395 6.52 13.27 10.58
CA LEU A 395 7.94 13.04 10.82
C LEU A 395 8.11 11.67 11.47
N GLY A 396 8.90 10.81 10.83
CA GLY A 396 9.47 9.62 11.48
C GLY A 396 10.51 10.01 12.53
N PRO A 397 11.27 9.02 13.06
CA PRO A 397 12.46 9.29 13.85
C PRO A 397 13.38 10.28 13.11
N PHE A 398 13.85 11.31 13.83
CA PHE A 398 14.67 12.37 13.26
C PHE A 398 16.03 12.40 13.95
N THR A 399 17.09 12.09 13.21
CA THR A 399 18.46 12.03 13.71
C THR A 399 19.32 13.24 13.39
N GLY A 400 18.74 14.26 12.76
CA GLY A 400 19.44 15.51 12.49
C GLY A 400 19.58 16.43 13.69
N THR A 401 20.31 17.52 13.48
CA THR A 401 20.49 18.53 14.50
C THR A 401 19.18 19.26 14.77
N ALA A 402 18.97 19.63 16.04
CA ALA A 402 17.85 20.48 16.44
C ALA A 402 17.80 21.77 15.61
N LEU A 403 18.94 22.31 15.16
CA LEU A 403 19.00 23.49 14.32
C LEU A 403 18.34 23.28 12.96
N ALA A 404 18.60 22.16 12.28
CA ALA A 404 18.00 21.84 10.99
C ALA A 404 16.49 21.64 11.11
N LEU A 405 16.06 20.92 12.16
CA LEU A 405 14.65 20.74 12.48
C LEU A 405 13.93 22.06 12.75
N TYR A 406 14.52 22.92 13.59
CA TYR A 406 13.96 24.24 13.90
C TYR A 406 13.86 25.11 12.66
N ALA A 407 14.89 25.11 11.80
CA ALA A 407 14.86 25.84 10.55
C ALA A 407 13.68 25.40 9.65
N MET A 408 13.44 24.09 9.54
CA MET A 408 12.33 23.52 8.78
C MET A 408 10.98 23.91 9.37
N LEU A 409 10.74 23.64 10.65
CA LEU A 409 9.45 23.92 11.31
C LEU A 409 9.12 25.42 11.37
N GLU A 410 10.13 26.27 11.53
CA GLU A 410 9.95 27.73 11.52
C GLU A 410 9.67 28.28 10.11
N ALA A 411 10.20 27.64 9.06
CA ALA A 411 9.91 28.01 7.68
C ALA A 411 8.49 27.56 7.24
N LEU A 412 8.00 26.44 7.76
CA LEU A 412 6.69 25.86 7.44
C LEU A 412 5.56 26.43 8.31
N GLY A 413 5.37 27.75 8.23
CA GLY A 413 4.39 28.48 9.06
C GLY A 413 2.91 28.17 8.79
N THR A 414 2.60 27.33 7.79
CA THR A 414 1.24 26.91 7.40
C THR A 414 0.78 25.60 8.00
N ILE A 415 1.67 24.86 8.69
CA ILE A 415 1.34 23.57 9.29
C ILE A 415 0.22 23.74 10.32
N THR A 416 -0.84 22.94 10.17
CA THR A 416 -1.95 22.79 11.12
C THR A 416 -1.95 21.42 11.81
N ARG A 417 -1.32 20.41 11.20
CA ARG A 417 -1.18 19.07 11.77
C ARG A 417 0.26 18.58 11.74
N LEU A 418 0.76 18.13 12.89
CA LEU A 418 2.07 17.52 13.04
C LEU A 418 1.93 16.12 13.63
N ASP A 419 2.26 15.11 12.83
CA ASP A 419 2.41 13.73 13.32
C ASP A 419 3.91 13.50 13.52
N TRP A 420 4.34 13.04 14.70
CA TRP A 420 5.75 12.87 15.02
C TRP A 420 5.98 11.56 15.76
N GLU A 421 6.75 10.67 15.13
CA GLU A 421 7.28 9.46 15.73
C GLU A 421 8.58 9.76 16.51
N LEU A 422 8.52 9.56 17.82
CA LEU A 422 9.61 9.82 18.73
C LEU A 422 10.52 8.59 18.81
N GLN A 423 11.82 8.83 18.71
CA GLN A 423 12.85 7.87 19.07
C GLN A 423 12.86 7.68 20.60
N ASP A 424 13.06 6.45 21.07
CA ASP A 424 12.93 6.06 22.49
C ASP A 424 13.79 6.89 23.47
N GLU A 425 14.85 7.58 22.99
CA GLU A 425 15.84 8.24 23.86
C GLU A 425 15.74 9.79 23.94
N GLU A 426 14.96 10.49 23.10
CA GLU A 426 15.01 11.98 23.04
C GLU A 426 13.66 12.76 23.07
N PRO A 427 12.88 12.72 24.17
CA PRO A 427 11.71 13.60 24.35
C PRO A 427 12.09 15.08 24.60
N VAL A 428 13.37 15.42 24.71
CA VAL A 428 13.82 16.79 25.03
C VAL A 428 13.63 17.74 23.84
N THR A 429 13.73 17.23 22.61
CA THR A 429 13.68 18.03 21.39
C THR A 429 12.26 18.56 21.12
N ILE A 430 11.23 17.73 21.30
CA ILE A 430 9.85 18.12 21.07
C ILE A 430 9.36 19.19 22.07
N ASN A 431 9.69 19.04 23.36
CA ASN A 431 9.31 20.02 24.38
C ASN A 431 9.90 21.41 24.09
N ARG A 432 11.10 21.48 23.50
CA ARG A 432 11.71 22.74 23.08
C ARG A 432 11.03 23.35 21.86
N VAL A 433 10.65 22.54 20.88
CA VAL A 433 9.88 22.99 19.70
C VAL A 433 8.53 23.56 20.16
N LEU A 434 7.78 22.80 20.95
CA LEU A 434 6.44 23.20 21.38
C LEU A 434 6.44 24.33 22.42
N GLY A 435 7.55 24.49 23.15
CA GLY A 435 7.71 25.56 24.14
C GLY A 435 7.95 26.95 23.54
N ASP A 436 8.38 27.06 22.28
CA ASP A 436 8.59 28.35 21.61
C ASP A 436 7.50 28.58 20.55
N SER A 437 6.59 29.52 20.84
CA SER A 437 5.47 29.95 19.97
C SER A 437 5.86 30.37 18.54
N LYS A 438 7.16 30.52 18.25
CA LYS A 438 7.65 30.81 16.89
C LYS A 438 7.53 29.62 15.95
N PHE A 439 7.55 28.38 16.46
CA PHE A 439 7.46 27.18 15.64
C PHE A 439 6.00 26.83 15.37
N CYS A 440 5.66 26.60 14.09
CA CYS A 440 4.31 26.22 13.64
C CYS A 440 3.18 27.03 14.31
N PRO A 441 3.10 28.36 14.11
CA PRO A 441 2.14 29.23 14.81
C PRO A 441 0.66 28.93 14.53
N ARG A 442 0.38 28.02 13.58
CA ARG A 442 -0.96 27.57 13.18
C ARG A 442 -1.24 26.11 13.58
N LEU A 443 -0.38 25.50 14.39
CA LEU A 443 -0.55 24.11 14.79
C LEU A 443 -1.84 23.92 15.60
N GLU A 444 -2.74 23.09 15.10
CA GLU A 444 -4.03 22.75 15.71
C GLU A 444 -4.01 21.34 16.30
N HIS A 445 -3.31 20.42 15.63
CA HIS A 445 -3.25 19.01 15.99
C HIS A 445 -1.80 18.53 16.07
N ILE A 446 -1.49 17.85 17.17
CA ILE A 446 -0.22 17.14 17.32
C ILE A 446 -0.50 15.69 17.73
N ARG A 447 0.11 14.76 17.00
CA ARG A 447 0.11 13.34 17.34
C ARG A 447 1.54 12.89 17.58
N CYS A 448 1.87 12.56 18.82
CA CYS A 448 3.16 11.96 19.15
C CYS A 448 2.99 10.43 19.21
N MET A 449 3.76 9.71 18.43
CA MET A 449 3.81 8.25 18.45
C MET A 449 5.12 7.85 19.13
N ALA A 450 5.05 6.98 20.12
CA ALA A 450 6.21 6.36 20.73
C ALA A 450 6.16 4.87 20.42
N PHE A 451 7.32 4.26 20.10
CA PHE A 451 7.43 2.82 19.84
C PHE A 451 6.97 1.96 21.02
N THR A 452 6.90 2.55 22.22
CA THR A 452 6.30 1.92 23.40
C THR A 452 4.83 2.35 23.53
N LYS A 453 3.92 1.37 23.35
CA LYS A 453 2.44 1.41 23.57
C LYS A 453 1.79 2.80 23.67
N PRO A 454 0.79 3.15 22.84
CA PRO A 454 0.27 4.50 22.69
C PRO A 454 -0.08 5.15 24.04
N THR A 455 0.68 6.18 24.41
CA THR A 455 0.40 7.03 25.58
C THR A 455 0.02 8.42 25.07
N TRP A 456 -1.24 8.82 25.24
CA TRP A 456 -1.71 10.15 24.84
C TRP A 456 -1.20 11.21 25.82
N LEU A 457 -0.39 12.16 25.34
CA LEU A 457 -0.03 13.39 26.07
C LEU A 457 -1.02 14.50 25.67
N ILE A 458 -1.63 15.16 26.66
CA ILE A 458 -2.56 16.30 26.50
C ILE A 458 -1.79 17.61 26.61
#